data_AF-A0A6C0IX99-F1
#
_entry.id   AF-A0A6C0IX99-F1
#
_cell.length_a   1.000
_cell.length_b   1.000
_cell.length_c   1.000
_cell.angle_alpha   90.00
_cell.angle_beta   90.00
_cell.angle_gamma   90.00
#
_symmetry.space_group_name_H-M   'P 1'
#
loop_
_entity.id
_entity.type
_entity.pdbx_description
1 polymer ?
#
loop_
_entity_poly.entity_id
_entity_poly.type
_entity_poly.pdbx_seq_one_letter_code
_entity_poly.pdbx_strand_id
1 'polypeptide(L)'
;MNTNIRQDLPRFIKDFFYNLKNYLDADLYFYGSINRSDYIHGKSDIDLAIFTDNEYSVINQLQHFLHASKSEFKKVIWKLEGQMIYGFKIKCDPNLLNGAECEIAIYNNDFKDLLLFEFQRNDNVPLLLFSMLYILKLFYYKIPIMSKKTYANIKKFLFNKVMNNKDSEFLLI
;
A
#
# COMPACT_ATOMS: atom_id res chain seq x y z
N MET A 1 -9.19 -5.92 9.84
CA MET A 1 -8.15 -5.83 8.80
C MET A 1 -6.92 -6.61 9.24
N ASN A 2 -6.10 -7.15 8.32
CA ASN A 2 -5.02 -8.06 8.68
C ASN A 2 -3.76 -7.30 9.12
N THR A 3 -3.41 -7.38 10.40
CA THR A 3 -2.13 -6.89 10.95
C THR A 3 -1.04 -7.96 10.92
N ASN A 4 -1.37 -9.20 10.54
CA ASN A 4 -0.40 -10.28 10.45
C ASN A 4 0.38 -10.18 9.15
N ILE A 5 1.69 -10.23 9.29
CA ILE A 5 2.62 -10.37 8.17
C ILE A 5 2.35 -11.71 7.48
N ARG A 6 2.13 -11.66 6.17
CA ARG A 6 1.76 -12.82 5.35
C ARG A 6 2.85 -13.90 5.39
N GLN A 7 2.45 -15.16 5.54
CA GLN A 7 3.36 -16.26 5.88
C GLN A 7 4.31 -16.66 4.74
N ASP A 8 3.85 -16.56 3.50
CA ASP A 8 4.61 -16.89 2.30
C ASP A 8 5.55 -15.76 1.83
N LEU A 9 5.59 -14.62 2.54
CA LEU A 9 6.63 -13.61 2.28
C LEU A 9 8.02 -14.19 2.55
N PRO A 10 9.02 -13.83 1.74
CA PRO A 10 10.41 -14.18 1.99
C PRO A 10 10.82 -13.82 3.42
N ARG A 11 11.63 -14.67 4.06
CA ARG A 11 12.01 -14.51 5.47
C ARG A 11 12.58 -13.12 5.78
N PHE A 12 13.47 -12.59 4.94
CA PHE A 12 14.06 -11.27 5.13
C PHE A 12 13.02 -10.13 5.13
N ILE A 13 11.96 -10.24 4.32
CA ILE A 13 10.87 -9.26 4.29
C ILE A 13 10.07 -9.34 5.60
N LYS A 14 9.81 -10.56 6.08
CA LYS A 14 9.13 -10.75 7.37
C LYS A 14 9.95 -10.17 8.52
N ASP A 15 11.24 -10.48 8.56
CA ASP A 15 12.16 -9.99 9.58
C ASP A 15 12.21 -8.45 9.57
N PHE A 16 12.25 -7.82 8.39
CA PHE A 16 12.15 -6.37 8.25
C PHE A 16 10.88 -5.79 8.89
N PHE A 17 9.70 -6.34 8.57
CA PHE A 17 8.44 -5.82 9.11
C PHE A 17 8.23 -6.14 10.60
N TYR A 18 8.75 -7.27 11.09
CA TYR A 18 8.76 -7.54 12.54
C TYR A 18 9.66 -6.54 13.28
N ASN A 19 10.85 -6.26 12.76
CA ASN A 19 11.75 -5.26 13.34
C ASN A 19 11.13 -3.87 13.31
N LEU A 20 10.47 -3.50 12.20
CA LEU A 20 9.76 -2.23 12.08
C LEU A 20 8.62 -2.13 13.11
N LYS A 21 7.77 -3.15 13.20
CA LYS A 21 6.68 -3.23 14.17
C LYS A 21 7.18 -3.05 15.61
N ASN A 22 8.26 -3.76 15.96
CA ASN A 22 8.85 -3.69 17.30
C ASN A 22 9.53 -2.34 17.57
N TYR A 23 10.17 -1.73 16.57
CA TYR A 23 10.86 -0.45 16.73
C TYR A 23 9.89 0.71 16.92
N LEU A 24 8.77 0.69 16.20
CA LEU A 24 7.74 1.74 16.30
C LEU A 24 6.77 1.53 17.46
N ASP A 25 6.71 0.33 18.03
CA ASP A 25 5.67 -0.09 18.97
C ASP A 25 4.25 0.19 18.42
N ALA A 26 4.05 -0.16 17.14
CA ALA A 26 2.83 0.16 16.40
C ALA A 26 2.36 -1.01 15.53
N ASP A 27 1.04 -1.12 15.36
CA ASP A 27 0.47 -2.08 14.42
C ASP A 27 0.72 -1.67 12.96
N LEU A 28 1.07 -2.65 12.13
CA LEU A 28 1.24 -2.49 10.69
C LEU A 28 -0.01 -3.02 9.97
N TYR A 29 -0.73 -2.14 9.29
CA TYR A 29 -1.95 -2.49 8.55
C TYR A 29 -1.62 -2.63 7.07
N PHE A 30 -1.37 -3.85 6.62
CA PHE A 30 -1.15 -4.13 5.20
C PHE A 30 -2.44 -3.92 4.42
N TYR A 31 -2.33 -3.38 3.20
CA TYR A 31 -3.47 -3.18 2.30
C TYR A 31 -3.08 -3.34 0.83
N GLY A 32 -4.06 -3.38 -0.06
CA GLY A 32 -3.80 -3.46 -1.49
C GLY A 32 -3.40 -4.87 -1.90
N SER A 33 -2.47 -4.96 -2.86
CA SER A 33 -2.24 -6.24 -3.53
C SER A 33 -1.62 -7.32 -2.64
N ILE A 34 -0.90 -6.94 -1.58
CA ILE A 34 -0.27 -7.89 -0.65
C ILE A 34 -1.28 -8.75 0.12
N ASN A 35 -2.48 -8.23 0.38
CA ASN A 35 -3.55 -8.96 1.05
C ASN A 35 -4.33 -9.89 0.12
N ARG A 36 -4.07 -9.83 -1.19
CA ARG A 36 -4.79 -10.62 -2.19
C ARG A 36 -3.96 -11.82 -2.66
N SER A 37 -4.65 -12.85 -3.12
CA SER A 37 -4.02 -14.05 -3.68
C SER A 37 -3.30 -13.79 -5.01
N ASP A 38 -3.55 -12.66 -5.69
CA ASP A 38 -2.87 -12.26 -6.92
C ASP A 38 -1.53 -11.53 -6.70
N TYR A 39 -1.07 -11.41 -5.45
CA TYR A 39 0.25 -10.86 -5.11
C TYR A 39 1.38 -11.68 -5.76
N ILE A 40 2.35 -10.99 -6.35
CA ILE A 40 3.54 -11.61 -6.97
C ILE A 40 4.78 -11.03 -6.29
N HIS A 41 5.55 -11.89 -5.61
CA HIS A 41 6.79 -11.49 -4.93
C HIS A 41 7.77 -10.78 -5.87
N GLY A 42 8.33 -9.66 -5.41
CA GLY A 42 9.29 -8.84 -6.17
C GLY A 42 8.73 -8.15 -7.42
N LYS A 43 7.41 -8.20 -7.63
CA LYS A 43 6.71 -7.55 -8.76
C LYS A 43 5.52 -6.70 -8.33
N SER A 44 4.91 -7.07 -7.20
CA SER A 44 3.81 -6.34 -6.57
C SER A 44 4.32 -5.55 -5.38
N ASP A 45 3.84 -4.33 -5.25
CA ASP A 45 4.19 -3.41 -4.18
C ASP A 45 3.63 -3.92 -2.84
N ILE A 46 4.39 -3.69 -1.77
CA ILE A 46 3.98 -3.95 -0.40
C ILE A 46 3.47 -2.63 0.19
N ASP A 47 2.16 -2.46 0.22
CA ASP A 47 1.52 -1.29 0.80
C ASP A 47 1.16 -1.54 2.27
N LEU A 48 1.54 -0.63 3.16
CA LEU A 48 1.18 -0.68 4.57
C LEU A 48 0.82 0.69 5.13
N ALA A 49 -0.10 0.70 6.09
CA ALA A 49 -0.52 1.89 6.82
C ALA A 49 -0.17 1.76 8.31
N ILE A 50 0.25 2.87 8.90
CA ILE A 50 0.44 3.06 10.34
C ILE A 50 -0.50 4.17 10.78
N PHE A 51 -1.24 3.92 11.87
CA PHE A 51 -2.14 4.90 12.49
C PHE A 51 -1.59 5.31 13.84
N THR A 52 -1.56 6.61 14.10
CA THR A 52 -0.96 7.19 15.31
C THR A 52 -1.62 8.51 15.67
N ASP A 53 -1.56 8.89 16.94
CA ASP A 53 -1.96 10.23 17.41
C ASP A 53 -0.85 11.28 17.18
N ASN A 54 0.35 10.84 16.77
CA ASN A 54 1.50 11.70 16.54
C ASN A 54 2.31 11.26 15.31
N GLU A 55 1.89 11.72 14.14
CA GLU A 55 2.50 11.38 12.86
C GLU A 55 3.95 11.85 12.78
N TYR A 56 4.28 13.00 13.38
CA TYR A 56 5.65 13.53 13.38
C TYR A 56 6.62 12.67 14.18
N SER A 57 6.18 12.08 15.30
CA SER A 57 7.00 11.15 16.06
C SER A 57 7.31 9.89 15.26
N VAL A 58 6.29 9.30 14.62
CA VAL A 58 6.45 8.11 13.76
C VAL A 58 7.31 8.43 12.54
N ILE A 59 7.18 9.60 11.91
CA ILE A 59 8.05 10.05 10.83
C ILE A 59 9.51 10.09 11.29
N ASN A 60 9.80 10.71 12.44
CA ASN A 60 11.17 10.78 12.96
C ASN A 60 11.74 9.39 13.23
N GLN A 61 10.96 8.48 13.81
CA GLN A 61 11.38 7.09 14.02
C GLN A 61 11.65 6.39 12.68
N LEU A 62 10.77 6.55 11.68
CA LEU A 62 10.96 5.99 10.35
C LEU A 62 12.17 6.57 9.62
N GLN A 63 12.48 7.86 9.80
CA GLN A 63 13.71 8.45 9.27
C GLN A 63 14.94 7.72 9.78
N HIS A 64 14.99 7.42 11.08
CA HIS A 64 16.09 6.66 11.68
C HIS A 64 16.12 5.20 11.23
N PHE A 65 14.98 4.54 11.22
CA PHE A 65 14.87 3.12 10.87
C PHE A 65 15.19 2.85 9.39
N LEU A 66 14.72 3.72 8.48
CA LEU A 66 14.88 3.57 7.04
C LEU A 66 16.12 4.28 6.48
N HIS A 67 16.86 5.02 7.34
CA HIS A 67 17.91 5.95 6.92
C HIS A 67 17.42 6.99 5.88
N ALA A 68 16.17 7.43 6.03
CA ALA A 68 15.51 8.33 5.09
C ALA A 68 15.56 9.78 5.59
N SER A 69 15.66 10.71 4.64
CA SER A 69 15.55 12.13 4.88
C SER A 69 14.09 12.57 4.99
N LYS A 70 13.84 13.68 5.69
CA LYS A 70 12.49 14.22 5.89
C LYS A 70 11.79 14.58 4.57
N SER A 71 12.54 14.97 3.54
CA SER A 71 12.01 15.35 2.22
C SER A 71 11.48 14.16 1.41
N GLU A 72 11.82 12.93 1.80
CA GLU A 72 11.31 11.70 1.19
C GLU A 72 9.88 11.38 1.65
N PHE A 73 9.47 11.91 2.80
CA PHE A 73 8.10 11.83 3.27
C PHE A 73 7.25 12.84 2.51
N LYS A 74 6.34 12.34 1.66
CA LYS A 74 5.43 13.15 0.87
C LYS A 74 4.11 13.32 1.59
N LYS A 75 3.53 14.51 1.51
CA LYS A 75 2.20 14.74 2.07
C LYS A 75 1.17 14.12 1.15
N VAL A 76 0.18 13.51 1.75
CA VAL A 76 -0.93 12.90 1.04
C VAL A 76 -2.21 13.58 1.49
N ILE A 77 -3.02 13.94 0.52
CA ILE A 77 -4.37 14.43 0.72
C ILE A 77 -5.31 13.49 -0.01
N TRP A 78 -6.25 12.91 0.72
CA TRP A 78 -7.25 12.02 0.16
C TRP A 78 -8.63 12.53 0.51
N LYS A 79 -9.41 12.89 -0.52
CA LYS A 79 -10.83 13.15 -0.37
C LYS A 79 -11.58 11.83 -0.47
N LEU A 80 -12.23 11.43 0.61
CA LEU A 80 -13.01 10.20 0.71
C LEU A 80 -14.38 10.54 1.30
N GLU A 81 -15.45 10.25 0.56
CA GLU A 81 -16.85 10.51 1.00
C GLU A 81 -17.09 11.98 1.44
N GLY A 82 -16.41 12.93 0.79
CA GLY A 82 -16.50 14.35 1.13
C GLY A 82 -15.61 14.78 2.31
N GLN A 83 -14.98 13.85 3.01
CA GLN A 83 -14.02 14.12 4.08
C GLN A 83 -12.60 14.25 3.50
N MET A 84 -11.87 15.27 3.96
CA MET A 84 -10.46 15.46 3.61
C MET A 84 -9.60 14.74 4.65
N ILE A 85 -8.88 13.73 4.20
CA ILE A 85 -7.95 12.94 5.00
C ILE A 85 -6.53 13.39 4.66
N TYR A 86 -5.74 13.63 5.69
CA TYR A 86 -4.34 14.02 5.56
C TYR A 86 -3.44 12.93 6.09
N GLY A 87 -2.28 12.76 5.47
CA GLY A 87 -1.27 11.83 5.93
C GLY A 87 0.08 12.06 5.28
N PHE A 88 0.98 11.12 5.52
CA PHE A 88 2.31 11.12 4.95
C PHE A 88 2.59 9.76 4.30
N LYS A 89 3.46 9.75 3.30
CA LYS A 89 3.84 8.53 2.61
C LYS A 89 5.33 8.52 2.31
N ILE A 90 5.96 7.38 2.50
CA ILE A 90 7.35 7.14 2.15
C ILE A 90 7.47 5.82 1.39
N LYS A 91 8.33 5.81 0.37
CA LYS A 91 8.74 4.59 -0.31
C LYS A 91 10.00 4.05 0.36
N CYS A 92 9.99 2.78 0.70
CA CYS A 92 11.14 2.08 1.26
C CYS A 92 12.21 1.95 0.16
N ASP A 93 13.49 2.11 0.52
CA ASP A 93 14.58 1.83 -0.43
C ASP A 93 14.50 0.35 -0.86
N PRO A 94 14.41 0.03 -2.17
CA PRO A 94 14.40 -1.35 -2.65
C PRO A 94 15.58 -2.19 -2.15
N ASN A 95 16.73 -1.58 -1.86
CA ASN A 95 17.90 -2.28 -1.32
C ASN A 95 17.63 -2.90 0.06
N LEU A 96 16.77 -2.30 0.87
CA LEU A 96 16.39 -2.84 2.19
C LEU A 96 15.57 -4.13 2.07
N LEU A 97 14.93 -4.34 0.92
CA LEU A 97 14.01 -5.45 0.67
C LEU A 97 14.38 -6.25 -0.58
N ASN A 98 15.67 -6.34 -0.93
CA ASN A 98 16.18 -7.11 -2.08
C ASN A 98 15.38 -6.88 -3.39
N GLY A 99 15.09 -5.61 -3.68
CA GLY A 99 14.38 -5.19 -4.89
C GLY A 99 12.85 -5.23 -4.79
N ALA A 100 12.27 -5.63 -3.64
CA ALA A 100 10.83 -5.50 -3.45
C ALA A 100 10.43 -4.04 -3.20
N GLU A 101 9.42 -3.57 -3.92
CA GLU A 101 8.84 -2.24 -3.71
C GLU A 101 7.97 -2.25 -2.45
N CYS A 102 8.12 -1.23 -1.60
CA CYS A 102 7.43 -1.08 -0.33
C CYS A 102 7.06 0.39 -0.12
N GLU A 103 5.87 0.61 0.41
CA GLU A 103 5.35 1.93 0.68
C GLU A 103 4.63 1.97 2.03
N ILE A 104 5.00 2.95 2.84
CA ILE A 104 4.48 3.15 4.19
C ILE A 104 3.67 4.44 4.18
N ALA A 105 2.39 4.32 4.49
CA ALA A 105 1.50 5.45 4.73
C ALA A 105 1.32 5.66 6.23
N ILE A 106 1.30 6.92 6.66
CA ILE A 106 1.16 7.33 8.07
C ILE A 106 -0.06 8.24 8.14
N TYR A 107 -1.01 7.88 8.99
CA TYR A 107 -2.28 8.59 9.16
C TYR A 107 -2.58 8.84 10.63
N ASN A 108 -3.39 9.87 10.88
CA ASN A 108 -3.96 10.09 12.20
C ASN A 108 -4.93 8.95 12.59
N ASN A 109 -4.98 8.60 13.87
CA ASN A 109 -5.98 7.65 14.39
C ASN A 109 -7.42 8.11 14.16
N ASP A 110 -7.69 9.41 14.07
CA ASP A 110 -9.01 9.97 13.79
C ASP A 110 -9.63 9.43 12.49
N PHE A 111 -8.78 9.06 11.51
CA PHE A 111 -9.22 8.52 10.21
C PHE A 111 -9.14 7.00 10.12
N LYS A 112 -8.75 6.31 11.21
CA LYS A 112 -8.41 4.89 11.19
C LYS A 112 -9.55 4.02 10.69
N ASP A 113 -10.72 4.10 11.32
CA ASP A 113 -11.82 3.21 10.97
C ASP A 113 -12.32 3.42 9.53
N LEU A 114 -12.38 4.68 9.09
CA LEU A 114 -12.74 5.05 7.73
C LEU A 114 -11.74 4.49 6.70
N LEU A 115 -10.44 4.66 6.96
CA LEU A 115 -9.39 4.17 6.06
C LEU A 115 -9.31 2.64 6.06
N LEU A 116 -9.42 1.99 7.22
CA LEU A 116 -9.43 0.54 7.32
C LEU A 116 -10.64 -0.05 6.56
N PHE A 117 -11.81 0.57 6.66
CA PHE A 117 -12.99 0.17 5.89
C PHE A 117 -12.73 0.27 4.38
N GLU A 118 -12.16 1.39 3.93
CA GLU A 118 -11.84 1.62 2.52
C GLU A 118 -10.78 0.64 2.00
N PHE A 119 -9.74 0.36 2.78
CA PHE A 119 -8.74 -0.63 2.44
C PHE A 119 -9.34 -2.03 2.34
N GLN A 120 -10.18 -2.43 3.29
CA GLN A 120 -10.88 -3.72 3.24
C GLN A 120 -11.80 -3.84 2.02
N ARG A 121 -12.47 -2.75 1.63
CA ARG A 121 -13.28 -2.69 0.40
C ARG A 121 -12.42 -2.94 -0.84
N ASN A 122 -11.23 -2.34 -0.89
CA ASN A 122 -10.30 -2.48 -2.02
C ASN A 122 -9.55 -3.83 -2.05
N ASP A 123 -9.45 -4.51 -0.91
CA ASP A 123 -8.87 -5.86 -0.82
C ASP A 123 -9.88 -6.94 -1.25
N ASN A 124 -11.17 -6.74 -0.93
CA ASN A 124 -12.27 -7.63 -1.29
C ASN A 124 -12.82 -7.35 -2.68
N VAL A 125 -11.99 -7.60 -3.71
CA VAL A 125 -12.38 -7.44 -5.11
C VAL A 125 -13.34 -8.56 -5.55
N PRO A 126 -14.40 -8.25 -6.33
CA PRO A 126 -15.28 -9.28 -6.90
C PRO A 126 -14.49 -10.29 -7.74
N LEU A 127 -14.92 -11.57 -7.74
CA LEU A 127 -14.21 -12.66 -8.43
C LEU A 127 -13.93 -12.33 -9.91
N LEU A 128 -14.88 -11.69 -10.60
CA LEU A 128 -14.69 -11.26 -11.98
C LEU A 128 -13.54 -10.26 -12.14
N LEU A 129 -13.47 -9.25 -11.25
CA LEU A 129 -12.38 -8.27 -11.25
C LEU A 129 -11.05 -8.94 -10.92
N PHE A 130 -11.05 -9.86 -9.95
CA PHE A 130 -9.88 -10.66 -9.62
C PHE A 130 -9.35 -11.43 -10.83
N SER A 131 -10.21 -12.16 -11.56
CA SER A 131 -9.82 -12.90 -12.75
C SER A 131 -9.26 -11.97 -13.84
N MET A 132 -9.90 -10.80 -14.05
CA MET A 132 -9.40 -9.80 -15.00
C MET A 132 -8.03 -9.24 -14.61
N LEU A 133 -7.81 -8.94 -13.33
CA LEU A 133 -6.52 -8.46 -12.82
C LEU A 133 -5.44 -9.53 -12.94
N TYR A 134 -5.76 -10.80 -12.69
CA TYR A 134 -4.83 -11.91 -12.85
C TYR A 134 -4.39 -12.07 -14.31
N ILE A 135 -5.34 -12.06 -15.26
CA ILE A 135 -5.04 -12.11 -16.70
C ILE A 135 -4.18 -10.91 -17.12
N LEU A 136 -4.53 -9.71 -16.64
CA LEU A 136 -3.77 -8.49 -16.93
C LEU A 136 -2.32 -8.58 -16.42
N LYS A 137 -2.12 -9.11 -15.21
CA LYS A 137 -0.79 -9.37 -14.64
C LYS A 137 -0.01 -10.39 -15.46
N LEU A 138 -0.66 -11.43 -15.98
CA LEU A 138 -0.04 -12.44 -16.83
C LEU A 138 0.51 -11.80 -18.12
N PHE A 139 -0.26 -10.92 -18.79
CA PHE A 139 0.17 -10.19 -19.99
C PHE A 139 1.17 -9.04 -19.76
N TYR A 140 1.47 -8.71 -18.51
CA TYR A 140 2.47 -7.69 -18.20
C TYR A 140 3.76 -8.31 -17.67
N TYR A 141 3.66 -9.21 -16.70
CA TYR A 141 4.82 -9.76 -16.00
C TYR A 141 5.36 -11.06 -16.61
N LYS A 142 4.49 -11.90 -17.20
CA LYS A 142 4.90 -13.20 -17.77
C LYS A 142 5.04 -13.16 -19.29
N ILE A 143 4.08 -12.55 -19.96
CA ILE A 143 4.06 -12.42 -21.42
C ILE A 143 4.11 -10.92 -21.74
N PRO A 144 5.27 -10.27 -21.85
CA PRO A 144 5.43 -8.80 -21.84
C PRO A 144 4.95 -8.13 -23.15
N ILE A 145 3.71 -8.39 -23.55
CA ILE A 145 3.03 -7.80 -24.71
C ILE A 145 2.57 -6.37 -24.39
N MET A 146 2.50 -6.02 -23.11
CA MET A 146 1.94 -4.76 -22.63
C MET A 146 3.00 -3.82 -22.04
N SER A 147 2.92 -2.53 -22.40
CA SER A 147 3.74 -1.49 -21.77
C SER A 147 3.25 -1.16 -20.34
N LYS A 148 4.14 -0.62 -19.49
CA LYS A 148 3.78 -0.16 -18.13
C LYS A 148 2.62 0.84 -18.14
N LYS A 149 2.59 1.77 -19.11
CA LYS A 149 1.53 2.76 -19.28
C LYS A 149 0.19 2.09 -19.60
N THR A 150 0.20 1.14 -20.52
CA THR A 150 -1.01 0.39 -20.92
C THR A 150 -1.55 -0.44 -19.74
N TYR A 151 -0.67 -1.13 -19.01
CA TYR A 151 -1.03 -1.89 -17.81
C TYR A 151 -1.70 -1.00 -16.76
N ALA A 152 -1.09 0.14 -16.44
CA ALA A 152 -1.63 1.09 -15.46
C ALA A 152 -3.02 1.62 -15.88
N ASN A 153 -3.20 1.97 -17.15
CA ASN A 153 -4.46 2.50 -17.67
C ASN A 153 -5.59 1.47 -17.61
N ILE A 154 -5.35 0.22 -18.03
CA ILE A 154 -6.36 -0.85 -17.99
C ILE A 154 -6.69 -1.20 -16.55
N LYS A 155 -5.68 -1.32 -15.67
CA LYS A 155 -5.89 -1.55 -14.24
C LYS A 155 -6.80 -0.48 -13.65
N LYS A 156 -6.50 0.81 -13.89
CA LYS A 156 -7.32 1.94 -13.44
C LYS A 156 -8.76 1.86 -13.96
N PHE A 157 -8.94 1.55 -15.25
CA PHE A 157 -10.25 1.38 -15.85
C PHE A 157 -11.06 0.25 -15.18
N LEU A 158 -10.45 -0.91 -14.94
CA LEU A 158 -11.10 -2.04 -14.27
C LEU A 158 -11.56 -1.69 -12.85
N PHE A 159 -10.70 -1.07 -12.06
CA PHE A 159 -11.06 -0.63 -10.71
C PHE A 159 -12.19 0.40 -10.72
N ASN A 160 -12.09 1.45 -11.54
CA ASN A 160 -13.10 2.50 -11.59
C ASN A 160 -14.48 1.97 -12.04
N LYS A 161 -14.50 1.09 -13.05
CA LYS A 161 -15.74 0.57 -13.62
C LYS A 161 -16.44 -0.44 -12.70
N VAL A 162 -15.68 -1.28 -11.99
CA VAL A 162 -16.25 -2.34 -11.16
C VAL A 162 -16.50 -1.89 -9.73
N MET A 163 -15.62 -1.08 -9.15
CA MET A 163 -15.76 -0.63 -7.74
C MET A 163 -16.72 0.54 -7.59
N ASN A 164 -17.14 1.17 -8.70
CA ASN A 164 -18.11 2.27 -8.71
C ASN A 164 -17.77 3.35 -7.66
N ASN A 165 -16.47 3.67 -7.53
CA ASN A 165 -15.95 4.62 -6.54
C ASN A 165 -16.48 6.02 -6.86
N LYS A 166 -17.65 6.34 -6.31
CA LYS A 166 -18.14 7.70 -6.22
C LYS A 166 -17.16 8.47 -5.31
N ASP A 167 -16.50 9.46 -5.90
CA ASP A 167 -15.85 10.59 -5.23
C ASP A 167 -14.62 10.31 -4.33
N SER A 168 -13.72 9.42 -4.77
CA SER A 168 -12.38 9.30 -4.15
C SER A 168 -11.32 10.02 -4.99
N GLU A 169 -10.75 11.12 -4.49
CA GLU A 169 -9.66 11.86 -5.14
C GLU A 169 -8.40 11.82 -4.26
N PHE A 170 -7.32 11.24 -4.80
CA PHE A 170 -6.04 11.12 -4.11
C PHE A 170 -5.00 12.05 -4.74
N LEU A 171 -4.45 12.95 -3.94
CA LEU A 171 -3.44 13.93 -4.34
C LEU A 171 -2.19 13.73 -3.49
N LEU A 172 -1.03 13.71 -4.15
CA LEU A 172 0.27 13.64 -3.51
C LEU A 172 0.97 14.98 -3.71
N ILE A 173 1.42 15.59 -2.61
CA ILE A 173 1.99 16.94 -2.54
C ILE A 173 3.40 16.88 -1.95
#